data_AF-A0A8F6RRJ0-F1
#
_entry.id   AF-A0A8F6RRJ0-F1
#
_cell.length_a   1.000
_cell.length_b   1.000
_cell.length_c   1.000
_cell.angle_alpha   90.00
_cell.angle_beta   90.00
_cell.angle_gamma   90.00
#
_symmetry.space_group_name_H-M   'P 1'
#
loop_
_entity.id
_entity.type
_entity.pdbx_description
1 polymer ?
#
loop_
_entity_poly.entity_id
_entity_poly.type
_entity_poly.pdbx_seq_one_letter_code
_entity_poly.pdbx_strand_id
1 'polypeptide(L)'
;MPKNSLLPTSEQFRSDFPEFADKTRYPDPSVNFYLGQADTILNQDVQGDQFVYLAELFTAHYTELRGRTLAAAAAGGVNSNSAAGVVSSKSVDKVSVSYDVSGVINPDAGFWNSTAYGREFYWWWSMFGAGGRQLL
;
A
#
# COMPACT_ATOMS: atom_id res chain seq x y z
N MET A 1 -3.81 16.59 16.59
CA MET A 1 -4.92 15.61 16.67
C MET A 1 -5.22 15.17 15.26
N PRO A 2 -5.53 13.89 15.02
CA PRO A 2 -5.91 13.45 13.68
C PRO A 2 -7.18 14.16 13.22
N LYS A 3 -7.28 14.44 11.92
CA LYS A 3 -8.46 15.02 11.27
C LYS A 3 -9.63 14.06 11.39
N ASN A 4 -9.41 12.78 11.14
CA ASN A 4 -10.40 11.72 11.27
C ASN A 4 -10.26 11.04 12.63
N SER A 5 -11.33 11.02 13.42
CA SER A 5 -11.33 10.41 14.76
C SER A 5 -11.10 8.90 14.73
N LEU A 6 -11.45 8.24 13.61
CA LEU A 6 -11.29 6.80 13.41
C LEU A 6 -9.95 6.42 12.78
N LEU A 7 -8.98 7.35 12.67
CA LEU A 7 -7.68 7.03 12.11
C LEU A 7 -7.01 5.89 12.91
N PRO A 8 -6.61 4.78 12.28
CA PRO A 8 -6.01 3.66 13.00
C PRO A 8 -4.62 4.04 13.54
N THR A 9 -4.23 3.41 14.65
CA THR A 9 -2.87 3.50 15.17
C THR A 9 -1.95 2.56 14.42
N SER A 10 -0.63 2.74 14.55
CA SER A 10 0.34 1.77 14.00
C SER A 10 0.25 0.38 14.64
N GLU A 11 -0.29 0.29 15.87
CA GLU A 11 -0.57 -0.99 16.54
C GLU A 11 -1.77 -1.68 15.91
N GLN A 12 -2.88 -0.95 15.68
CA GLN A 12 -4.05 -1.49 14.98
C GLN A 12 -3.69 -1.95 13.57
N PHE A 13 -2.97 -1.09 12.82
CA PHE A 13 -2.50 -1.42 11.48
C PHE A 13 -1.71 -2.74 11.43
N ARG A 14 -0.83 -3.00 12.41
CA ARG A 14 -0.06 -4.24 12.46
C ARG A 14 -0.85 -5.43 13.01
N SER A 15 -1.93 -5.19 13.75
CA SER A 15 -2.87 -6.25 14.13
C SER A 15 -3.64 -6.73 12.91
N ASP A 16 -4.10 -5.80 12.07
CA ASP A 16 -4.95 -6.09 10.91
C ASP A 16 -4.14 -6.54 9.68
N PHE A 17 -2.90 -6.04 9.55
CA PHE A 17 -1.92 -6.44 8.53
C PHE A 17 -0.65 -7.02 9.18
N PRO A 18 -0.70 -8.24 9.75
CA PRO A 18 0.39 -8.83 10.52
C PRO A 18 1.67 -9.07 9.71
N GLU A 19 1.60 -9.14 8.39
CA GLU A 19 2.77 -9.22 7.51
C GLU A 19 3.69 -7.98 7.60
N PHE A 20 3.18 -6.86 8.12
CA PHE A 20 4.00 -5.69 8.41
C PHE A 20 4.65 -5.75 9.80
N ALA A 21 4.57 -6.83 10.59
CA ALA A 21 5.07 -6.85 11.97
C ALA A 21 6.58 -6.57 12.15
N ASP A 22 7.41 -6.80 11.13
CA ASP A 22 8.85 -6.51 11.18
C ASP A 22 9.12 -5.00 11.23
N LYS A 23 9.39 -4.48 12.44
CA LYS A 23 9.68 -3.06 12.66
C LYS A 23 11.04 -2.60 12.12
N THR A 24 11.94 -3.52 11.79
CA THR A 24 13.21 -3.20 11.13
C THR A 24 12.99 -2.92 9.66
N ARG A 25 12.19 -3.75 8.98
CA ARG A 25 11.81 -3.57 7.57
C ARG A 25 10.75 -2.49 7.38
N TYR A 26 9.82 -2.38 8.33
CA TYR A 26 8.70 -1.43 8.32
C TYR A 26 8.71 -0.60 9.60
N PRO A 27 9.56 0.43 9.72
CA PRO A 27 9.69 1.20 10.96
C PRO A 27 8.42 1.95 11.34
N ASP A 28 8.13 2.06 12.64
CA ASP A 28 7.00 2.81 13.18
C ASP A 28 6.93 4.26 12.64
N PRO A 29 8.04 5.02 12.51
CA PRO A 29 8.00 6.34 11.90
C PRO A 29 7.47 6.35 10.46
N SER A 30 7.71 5.29 9.68
CA SER A 30 7.22 5.19 8.30
C SER A 30 5.72 4.90 8.27
N VAL A 31 5.26 3.96 9.09
CA VAL A 31 3.83 3.64 9.22
C VAL A 31 3.05 4.86 9.70
N ASN A 32 3.49 5.50 10.78
CA ASN A 32 2.84 6.69 11.32
C ASN A 32 2.83 7.86 10.32
N PHE A 33 3.89 8.02 9.52
CA PHE A 33 3.93 9.03 8.47
C PHE A 33 2.82 8.80 7.43
N TYR A 34 2.66 7.57 6.93
CA TYR A 34 1.66 7.27 5.91
C TYR A 34 0.23 7.21 6.48
N LEU A 35 0.04 6.84 7.74
CA LEU A 35 -1.24 7.03 8.43
C LEU A 35 -1.61 8.51 8.49
N GLY A 36 -0.66 9.40 8.80
CA GLY A 36 -0.89 10.86 8.77
C GLY A 36 -1.21 11.39 7.36
N GLN A 37 -0.64 10.79 6.31
CA GLN A 37 -1.00 11.12 4.93
C GLN A 37 -2.41 10.61 4.58
N ALA A 38 -2.76 9.38 4.97
CA ALA A 38 -4.09 8.83 4.81
C ALA A 38 -5.14 9.70 5.50
N ASP A 39 -4.87 10.16 6.72
CA ASP A 39 -5.71 11.09 7.47
C ASP A 39 -5.99 12.39 6.70
N THR A 40 -4.97 12.91 6.03
CA THR A 40 -5.07 14.13 5.24
C THR A 40 -5.97 13.93 4.01
N ILE A 41 -5.75 12.83 3.28
CA ILE A 41 -6.36 12.57 1.96
C ILE A 41 -7.78 12.01 2.08
N LEU A 42 -8.02 11.12 3.05
CA LEU A 42 -9.30 10.44 3.26
C LEU A 42 -10.20 11.23 4.22
N ASN A 43 -11.49 10.92 4.19
CA ASN A 43 -12.52 11.55 5.01
C ASN A 43 -13.53 10.51 5.52
N GLN A 44 -13.45 10.21 6.81
CA GLN A 44 -14.29 9.21 7.47
C GLN A 44 -15.79 9.46 7.26
N ASP A 45 -16.23 10.71 7.12
CA ASP A 45 -17.65 11.03 6.94
C ASP A 45 -18.14 10.67 5.53
N VAL A 46 -17.22 10.57 4.56
CA VAL A 46 -17.51 10.16 3.17
C VAL A 46 -17.38 8.66 3.00
N GLN A 47 -16.36 8.05 3.61
CA GLN A 47 -16.09 6.61 3.44
C GLN A 47 -16.79 5.72 4.48
N GLY A 48 -17.31 6.30 5.56
CA GLY A 48 -18.01 5.59 6.62
C GLY A 48 -17.16 4.46 7.21
N ASP A 49 -17.79 3.30 7.40
CA ASP A 49 -17.17 2.11 8.00
C ASP A 49 -15.93 1.61 7.23
N GLN A 50 -15.83 1.93 5.94
CA GLN A 50 -14.69 1.52 5.11
C GLN A 50 -13.44 2.39 5.34
N PHE A 51 -13.56 3.52 6.04
CA PHE A 51 -12.48 4.48 6.21
C PHE A 51 -11.22 3.84 6.81
N VAL A 52 -11.37 3.06 7.89
CA VAL A 52 -10.23 2.42 8.58
C VAL A 52 -9.47 1.53 7.60
N TYR A 53 -10.19 0.64 6.92
CA TYR A 53 -9.60 -0.29 5.98
C TYR A 53 -8.90 0.42 4.80
N LEU A 54 -9.49 1.50 4.26
CA LEU A 54 -8.85 2.30 3.21
C LEU A 54 -7.59 3.00 3.70
N ALA A 55 -7.61 3.55 4.91
CA ALA A 55 -6.44 4.19 5.52
C ALA A 55 -5.30 3.18 5.70
N GLU A 56 -5.61 1.96 6.08
CA GLU A 56 -4.64 0.88 6.24
C GLU A 56 -4.13 0.36 4.90
N LEU A 57 -4.98 0.14 3.90
CA LEU A 57 -4.54 -0.24 2.55
C LEU A 57 -3.63 0.83 1.91
N PHE A 58 -3.97 2.11 2.07
CA PHE A 58 -3.12 3.24 1.68
C PHE A 58 -1.76 3.16 2.38
N THR A 59 -1.78 2.97 3.70
CA THR A 59 -0.57 2.90 4.53
C THR A 59 0.30 1.70 4.14
N ALA A 60 -0.30 0.53 3.94
CA ALA A 60 0.36 -0.70 3.52
C ALA A 60 1.04 -0.53 2.16
N HIS A 61 0.35 0.09 1.19
CA HIS A 61 0.90 0.35 -0.14
C HIS A 61 2.23 1.12 -0.07
N TYR A 62 2.22 2.28 0.59
CA TYR A 62 3.40 3.11 0.71
C TYR A 62 4.47 2.51 1.62
N THR A 63 4.07 1.87 2.71
CA THR A 63 4.99 1.23 3.65
C THR A 63 5.74 0.07 3.00
N GLU A 64 5.07 -0.72 2.16
CA GLU A 64 5.74 -1.79 1.39
C GLU A 64 6.72 -1.21 0.37
N LEU A 65 6.32 -0.18 -0.38
CA LEU A 65 7.24 0.49 -1.32
C LEU A 65 8.47 1.06 -0.60
N ARG A 66 8.28 1.69 0.56
CA ARG A 66 9.39 2.20 1.37
C ARG A 66 10.25 1.08 1.93
N GLY A 67 9.65 -0.03 2.38
CA GLY A 67 10.38 -1.22 2.82
C GLY A 67 11.29 -1.78 1.71
N ARG A 68 10.81 -1.82 0.46
CA ARG A 68 11.64 -2.19 -0.71
C ARG A 68 12.80 -1.21 -0.92
N THR A 69 12.55 0.09 -0.82
CA THR A 69 13.61 1.12 -0.93
C THR A 69 14.64 0.99 0.19
N LEU A 70 14.22 0.75 1.44
CA LEU A 70 15.13 0.56 2.58
C LEU A 70 15.98 -0.70 2.42
N ALA A 71 15.38 -1.81 1.96
CA ALA A 71 16.12 -3.03 1.67
C ALA A 71 17.16 -2.82 0.55
N ALA A 72 16.83 -2.04 -0.49
CA ALA A 72 17.78 -1.66 -1.54
C ALA A 72 18.90 -0.73 -1.01
N ALA A 73 18.56 0.22 -0.14
CA ALA A 73 19.53 1.13 0.49
C ALA A 73 20.54 0.37 1.35
N ALA A 74 20.10 -0.65 2.09
CA ALA A 74 20.98 -1.53 2.86
C ALA A 74 21.97 -2.30 1.96
N ALA A 75 21.64 -2.52 0.69
CA ALA A 75 22.51 -3.12 -0.32
C ALA A 75 23.42 -2.09 -1.05
N GLY A 76 23.47 -0.84 -0.60
CA GLY A 76 24.38 0.19 -1.10
C GLY A 76 23.82 1.10 -2.21
N GLY A 77 22.50 1.15 -2.41
CA GLY A 77 21.89 2.04 -3.40
C GLY A 77 20.55 2.64 -2.98
N VAL A 78 20.38 3.96 -3.13
CA VAL A 78 19.07 4.59 -3.01
C VAL A 78 18.32 4.33 -4.33
N ASN A 79 17.51 3.29 -4.36
CA ASN A 79 16.69 2.99 -5.55
C ASN A 79 15.49 3.96 -5.60
N SER A 80 15.60 5.00 -6.40
CA SER A 80 14.57 6.02 -6.64
C SER A 80 13.50 5.60 -7.65
N ASN A 81 13.60 4.41 -8.24
CA ASN A 81 12.61 3.93 -9.19
C ASN A 81 11.35 3.43 -8.44
N SER A 82 10.44 4.36 -8.12
CA SER A 82 9.04 4.06 -7.77
C SER A 82 8.33 3.28 -8.90
N ALA A 83 8.90 3.31 -10.10
CA ALA A 83 8.54 2.51 -11.28
C ALA A 83 9.64 1.50 -11.63
N ALA A 84 10.32 0.88 -10.66
CA ALA A 84 10.91 -0.43 -10.86
C ALA A 84 9.73 -1.41 -10.95
N GLY A 85 9.00 -1.31 -12.07
CA GLY A 85 8.03 -2.30 -12.48
C GLY A 85 8.67 -3.66 -12.30
N VAL A 86 7.89 -4.60 -11.76
CA VAL A 86 8.08 -6.04 -11.87
C VAL A 86 9.53 -6.37 -12.19
N VAL A 87 10.36 -6.62 -11.18
CA VAL A 87 11.64 -7.30 -11.43
C VAL A 87 11.26 -8.62 -12.10
N SER A 88 11.25 -8.63 -13.44
CA SER A 88 10.89 -9.79 -14.25
C SER A 88 12.00 -10.83 -14.19
N SER A 89 13.18 -10.45 -13.72
CA SER A 89 14.23 -11.37 -13.28
C SER A 89 15.26 -10.67 -12.40
N LYS A 90 15.51 -11.24 -11.22
CA LYS A 90 16.82 -11.18 -10.55
C LYS A 90 17.22 -12.65 -10.36
N SER A 91 18.06 -13.16 -11.25
CA SER A 91 18.64 -14.50 -11.08
C SER A 91 19.83 -14.41 -10.13
N VAL A 92 19.70 -15.01 -8.95
CA VAL A 92 20.85 -15.54 -8.22
C VAL A 92 20.68 -17.04 -8.32
N ASP A 93 21.56 -17.67 -9.09
CA ASP A 93 21.66 -19.11 -9.37
C ASP A 93 20.44 -19.98 -8.95
N LYS A 94 19.58 -20.26 -9.93
CA LYS A 94 18.50 -21.29 -9.98
C LYS A 94 17.11 -21.05 -9.35
N VAL A 95 16.68 -19.85 -8.96
CA VAL A 95 15.23 -19.59 -8.78
C VAL A 95 14.85 -18.18 -9.23
N SER A 96 14.13 -18.07 -10.34
CA SER A 96 13.39 -16.86 -10.74
C SER A 96 11.90 -17.17 -10.64
N VAL A 97 11.19 -16.47 -9.75
CA VAL A 97 9.72 -16.56 -9.68
C VAL A 97 9.14 -15.36 -10.41
N SER A 98 8.50 -15.60 -11.55
CA SER A 98 7.72 -14.62 -12.30
C SER A 98 6.25 -14.88 -11.99
N TYR A 99 5.57 -13.90 -11.40
CA TYR A 99 4.13 -13.95 -11.14
C TYR A 99 3.39 -13.23 -12.28
N ASP A 100 2.46 -13.92 -12.95
CA ASP A 100 1.52 -13.26 -13.85
C ASP A 100 0.44 -12.55 -13.02
N VAL A 101 0.43 -11.23 -13.12
CA VAL A 101 -0.53 -10.35 -12.45
C VAL A 101 -1.41 -9.60 -13.45
N SER A 102 -1.37 -9.97 -14.74
CA SER A 102 -2.14 -9.29 -15.79
C SER A 102 -3.65 -9.29 -15.53
N GLY A 103 -4.18 -10.34 -14.89
CA GLY A 103 -5.60 -10.43 -14.52
C GLY A 103 -6.04 -9.55 -13.36
N VAL A 104 -5.11 -8.95 -12.60
CA VAL A 104 -5.42 -8.05 -11.47
C VAL A 104 -4.93 -6.62 -11.68
N ILE A 105 -4.15 -6.36 -12.72
CA ILE A 105 -3.72 -5.01 -13.07
C ILE A 105 -4.88 -4.26 -13.70
N ASN A 106 -5.21 -3.10 -13.13
CA ASN A 106 -6.14 -2.16 -13.75
C ASN A 106 -5.31 -1.11 -14.51
N PRO A 107 -5.52 -0.92 -15.83
CA PRO A 107 -4.74 0.04 -16.62
C PRO A 107 -4.84 1.48 -16.10
N ASP A 108 -5.93 1.84 -15.43
CA ASP A 108 -6.19 3.18 -14.89
C ASP A 108 -5.63 3.39 -13.47
N ALA A 109 -5.18 2.32 -12.80
CA ALA A 109 -4.68 2.39 -11.43
C ALA A 109 -3.25 2.94 -11.32
N GLY A 110 -2.49 3.01 -12.42
CA GLY A 110 -1.17 3.63 -12.47
C GLY A 110 -0.24 3.19 -11.33
N PHE A 111 0.21 4.15 -10.52
CA PHE A 111 1.08 3.94 -9.35
C PHE A 111 0.54 2.89 -8.36
N TRP A 112 -0.79 2.82 -8.19
CA TRP A 112 -1.43 1.89 -7.27
C TRP A 112 -1.23 0.42 -7.66
N ASN A 113 -0.91 0.13 -8.93
CA ASN A 113 -0.61 -1.25 -9.37
C ASN A 113 0.66 -1.85 -8.74
N SER A 114 1.52 -1.03 -8.14
CA SER A 114 2.85 -1.42 -7.65
C SER A 114 2.82 -2.39 -6.46
N THR A 115 1.69 -2.50 -5.76
CA THR A 115 1.47 -3.48 -4.68
C THR A 115 0.04 -4.03 -4.72
N ALA A 116 -0.22 -5.17 -4.08
CA ALA A 116 -1.57 -5.71 -3.95
C ALA A 116 -2.49 -4.76 -3.16
N TYR A 117 -1.98 -4.21 -2.05
CA TYR A 117 -2.68 -3.21 -1.24
C TYR A 117 -3.09 -1.98 -2.04
N GLY A 118 -2.23 -1.51 -2.94
CA GLY A 118 -2.53 -0.36 -3.77
C GLY A 118 -3.64 -0.65 -4.78
N ARG A 119 -3.60 -1.82 -5.43
CA ARG A 119 -4.65 -2.24 -6.37
C ARG A 119 -6.01 -2.32 -5.68
N GLU A 120 -6.04 -2.92 -4.50
CA GLU A 120 -7.27 -3.03 -3.70
C GLU A 120 -7.74 -1.67 -3.19
N PHE A 121 -6.82 -0.84 -2.69
CA PHE A 121 -7.12 0.54 -2.32
C PHE A 121 -7.78 1.29 -3.48
N TYR A 122 -7.18 1.26 -4.66
CA TYR A 122 -7.70 1.94 -5.84
C TYR A 122 -9.08 1.42 -6.24
N TRP A 123 -9.28 0.09 -6.21
CA TRP A 123 -10.57 -0.51 -6.49
C TRP A 123 -11.66 0.08 -5.61
N TRP A 124 -11.51 -0.01 -4.29
CA TRP A 124 -12.49 0.51 -3.34
C TRP A 124 -12.62 2.03 -3.42
N TRP A 125 -11.49 2.74 -3.43
CA TRP A 125 -11.45 4.20 -3.50
C TRP A 125 -12.20 4.73 -4.74
N SER A 126 -12.03 4.09 -5.90
CA SER A 126 -12.70 4.47 -7.15
C SER A 126 -14.22 4.26 -7.12
N MET A 127 -14.75 3.43 -6.21
CA MET A 127 -16.20 3.20 -6.08
C MET A 127 -16.92 4.30 -5.32
N PHE A 128 -16.20 5.06 -4.47
CA PHE A 128 -16.81 6.17 -3.74
C PHE A 128 -17.23 7.29 -4.69
N GLY A 129 -18.49 7.74 -4.55
CA GLY A 129 -19.08 8.78 -5.39
C GLY A 129 -19.68 8.27 -6.72
N ALA A 130 -19.60 6.97 -7.01
CA ALA A 130 -20.09 6.42 -8.27
C ALA A 130 -21.46 5.73 -8.23
N GLY A 131 -22.04 5.55 -7.04
CA GLY A 131 -23.30 4.83 -6.84
C GLY A 131 -23.16 3.31 -6.99
N GLY A 132 -24.29 2.60 -7.07
CA GLY A 132 -24.30 1.15 -7.26
C GLY A 132 -23.75 0.77 -8.64
N ARG A 133 -22.60 0.08 -8.68
CA ARG A 133 -22.01 -0.44 -9.91
C ARG A 133 -22.01 -1.96 -9.87
N GLN A 134 -22.57 -2.59 -10.91
CA GLN A 134 -22.44 -4.03 -11.10
C GLN A 134 -21.00 -4.33 -11.49
N LEU A 135 -20.33 -5.15 -10.70
CA LEU A 135 -19.00 -5.68 -11.03
C LEU A 135 -19.22 -6.84 -12.01
N LEU A 136 -18.63 -6.74 -13.20
CA LEU A 136 -18.62 -7.81 -14.22
C LEU A 136 -17.47 -8.78 -13.96
#